data_AF-A0A7V8V3D3-F1
#
_entry.id   AF-A0A7V8V3D3-F1
#
_cell.length_a   1.000
_cell.length_b   1.000
_cell.length_c   1.000
_cell.angle_alpha   90.00
_cell.angle_beta   90.00
_cell.angle_gamma   90.00
#
_symmetry.space_group_name_H-M   'P 1'
#
loop_
_entity.id
_entity.type
_entity.pdbx_description
1 polymer ?
#
loop_
_entity_poly.entity_id
_entity_poly.type
_entity_poly.pdbx_seq_one_letter_code
_entity_poly.pdbx_strand_id
1 'polypeptide(L)'
;MKRFLVSLLLGVACSLVAQAEEASQPELPFDRALINRYSLDHLPRSISIRQANDFWLGYDLERATLYKAWRAPENKSGLKGSGFVMRSVGQTLYEDKSNETWRFQHNGNTMPLDIRYLGCSQREGYFELQWELKYDKGILTLHERVPMSPKNPIAREIHVDSLPSDGQLLLPAPMQKAWKLATAKGDSASSLSDAQWYQLTTR
;
A
#
# COMPACT_ATOMS: atom_id res chain seq x y z
N MET A 1 -28.21 74.95 -48.50
CA MET A 1 -26.90 74.50 -49.03
C MET A 1 -26.58 73.13 -48.47
N LYS A 2 -26.15 72.23 -49.35
CA LYS A 2 -25.74 70.83 -49.10
C LYS A 2 -24.64 70.70 -48.05
N ARG A 3 -24.65 69.59 -47.28
CA ARG A 3 -23.51 68.75 -46.81
C ARG A 3 -24.06 67.63 -45.91
N PHE A 4 -24.14 66.37 -46.36
CA PHE A 4 -23.12 65.30 -46.40
C PHE A 4 -22.75 64.66 -45.03
N LEU A 5 -22.66 63.32 -45.05
CA LEU A 5 -21.78 62.45 -44.22
C LEU A 5 -22.29 62.18 -42.77
N VAL A 6 -22.25 61.00 -42.15
CA VAL A 6 -21.54 59.70 -42.30
C VAL A 6 -22.38 58.63 -41.60
N SER A 7 -22.44 57.43 -42.19
CA SER A 7 -22.89 56.18 -41.55
C SER A 7 -21.98 55.76 -40.39
N LEU A 8 -22.53 55.54 -39.20
CA LEU A 8 -21.84 54.86 -38.11
C LEU A 8 -22.43 53.46 -37.92
N LEU A 9 -21.81 52.45 -38.57
CA LEU A 9 -22.04 51.04 -38.26
C LEU A 9 -21.39 50.75 -36.90
N LEU A 10 -22.19 50.55 -35.86
CA LEU A 10 -21.72 49.95 -34.61
C LEU A 10 -21.70 48.43 -34.79
N GLY A 11 -20.49 47.90 -35.04
CA GLY A 11 -20.22 46.47 -34.98
C GLY A 11 -20.32 45.99 -33.53
N VAL A 12 -21.37 45.22 -33.22
CA VAL A 12 -21.45 44.45 -31.99
C VAL A 12 -20.49 43.27 -32.14
N ALA A 13 -19.26 43.45 -31.65
CA ALA A 13 -18.31 42.37 -31.52
C ALA A 13 -18.84 41.39 -30.47
N CYS A 14 -19.32 40.23 -30.94
CA CYS A 14 -19.60 39.07 -30.11
C CYS A 14 -18.32 38.65 -29.40
N SER A 15 -18.16 39.04 -28.14
CA SER A 15 -17.20 38.44 -27.22
C SER A 15 -17.67 37.03 -26.86
N LEU A 16 -17.42 36.07 -27.75
CA LEU A 16 -17.43 34.65 -27.44
C LEU A 16 -16.26 34.40 -26.47
N VAL A 17 -16.53 34.56 -25.18
CA VAL A 17 -15.67 34.08 -24.10
C VAL A 17 -15.67 32.55 -24.23
N ALA A 18 -14.61 32.02 -24.81
CA ALA A 18 -14.32 30.60 -24.75
C ALA A 18 -14.05 30.24 -23.28
N GLN A 19 -15.06 29.70 -22.59
CA GLN A 19 -14.86 28.97 -21.35
C GLN A 19 -14.02 27.75 -21.71
N ALA A 20 -12.72 27.85 -21.44
CA ALA A 20 -11.85 26.69 -21.37
C ALA A 20 -12.39 25.82 -20.22
N GLU A 21 -13.14 24.79 -20.59
CA GLU A 21 -13.57 23.74 -19.70
C GLU A 21 -12.29 23.08 -19.18
N GLU A 22 -11.90 23.46 -17.96
CA GLU A 22 -10.74 22.92 -17.27
C GLU A 22 -10.99 21.42 -17.13
N ALA A 23 -10.40 20.64 -18.03
CA ALA A 23 -10.57 19.21 -18.08
C ALA A 23 -10.21 18.63 -16.72
N SER A 24 -11.23 18.28 -15.94
CA SER A 24 -11.06 17.70 -14.62
C SER A 24 -10.18 16.47 -14.79
N GLN A 25 -8.98 16.49 -14.21
CA GLN A 25 -8.10 15.35 -14.31
C GLN A 25 -8.85 14.12 -13.80
N PRO A 26 -8.83 13.00 -14.55
CA PRO A 26 -9.53 11.79 -14.12
C PRO A 26 -9.06 11.43 -12.71
N GLU A 27 -10.02 11.36 -11.79
CA GLU A 27 -9.75 11.02 -10.41
C GLU A 27 -9.06 9.67 -10.39
N LEU A 28 -7.87 9.63 -9.78
CA LEU A 28 -7.15 8.38 -9.66
C LEU A 28 -7.96 7.44 -8.77
N PRO A 29 -7.88 6.12 -9.00
CA PRO A 29 -8.62 5.13 -8.21
C PRO A 29 -8.18 5.06 -6.73
N PHE A 30 -7.26 5.93 -6.30
CA PHE A 30 -6.67 5.93 -4.97
C PHE A 30 -6.43 7.35 -4.47
N ASP A 31 -6.70 7.55 -3.17
CA ASP A 31 -6.32 8.78 -2.47
C ASP A 31 -4.80 8.79 -2.22
N ARG A 32 -4.09 9.68 -2.93
CA ARG A 32 -2.64 9.88 -2.78
C ARG A 32 -2.24 10.42 -1.42
N ALA A 33 -3.15 10.94 -0.61
CA ALA A 33 -2.86 11.30 0.78
C ALA A 33 -2.76 10.06 1.69
N LEU A 34 -3.30 8.91 1.25
CA LEU A 34 -3.37 7.68 2.01
C LEU A 34 -2.47 6.57 1.46
N ILE A 35 -2.28 6.49 0.14
CA ILE A 35 -1.49 5.43 -0.49
C ILE A 35 -0.64 5.97 -1.64
N ASN A 36 0.63 5.56 -1.68
CA ASN A 36 1.60 6.06 -2.65
C ASN A 36 2.55 4.95 -3.11
N ARG A 37 2.66 4.77 -4.42
CA ARG A 37 3.58 3.81 -5.06
C ARG A 37 4.76 4.56 -5.70
N TYR A 38 5.89 4.54 -5.02
CA TYR A 38 7.14 5.21 -5.43
C TYR A 38 8.33 4.38 -4.95
N SER A 39 9.54 4.79 -5.33
CA SER A 39 10.71 4.35 -4.58
C SER A 39 10.69 5.02 -3.21
N LEU A 40 10.71 4.25 -2.12
CA LEU A 40 10.63 4.76 -0.75
C LEU A 40 11.94 4.49 -0.02
N ASP A 41 12.58 5.53 0.51
CA ASP A 41 13.89 5.41 1.18
C ASP A 41 14.94 4.68 0.33
N HIS A 42 14.91 4.93 -0.99
CA HIS A 42 15.74 4.28 -2.03
C HIS A 42 15.41 2.81 -2.30
N LEU A 43 14.40 2.23 -1.65
CA LEU A 43 13.88 0.92 -2.01
C LEU A 43 12.99 1.07 -3.25
N PRO A 44 13.35 0.48 -4.42
CA PRO A 44 12.49 0.51 -5.59
C PRO A 44 11.23 -0.33 -5.36
N ARG A 45 10.25 -0.21 -6.25
CA ARG A 45 9.03 -1.04 -6.25
C ARG A 45 8.40 -1.12 -4.85
N SER A 46 8.28 0.01 -4.20
CA SER A 46 7.69 0.09 -2.86
C SER A 46 6.30 0.69 -2.92
N ILE A 47 5.54 0.45 -1.85
CA ILE A 47 4.28 1.16 -1.59
C ILE A 47 4.27 1.65 -0.16
N SER A 48 3.72 2.84 0.05
CA SER A 48 3.47 3.40 1.37
C SER A 48 1.98 3.55 1.59
N ILE A 49 1.50 3.13 2.75
CA ILE A 49 0.10 3.17 3.15
C ILE A 49 0.03 3.87 4.51
N ARG A 50 -0.79 4.91 4.60
CA ARG A 50 -1.11 5.59 5.84
C ARG A 50 -2.17 4.80 6.60
N GLN A 51 -1.95 4.67 7.89
CA GLN A 51 -2.85 4.02 8.84
C GLN A 51 -3.15 5.01 9.97
N ALA A 52 -4.42 5.12 10.34
CA ALA A 52 -4.93 6.18 11.21
C ALA A 52 -4.47 7.58 10.73
N ASN A 53 -4.19 8.49 11.67
CA ASN A 53 -3.85 9.86 11.34
C ASN A 53 -2.35 10.05 11.07
N ASP A 54 -1.48 9.28 11.68
CA ASP A 54 -0.05 9.59 11.70
C ASP A 54 0.86 8.36 11.54
N PHE A 55 0.32 7.14 11.43
CA PHE A 55 1.14 5.96 11.18
C PHE A 55 1.24 5.69 9.68
N TRP A 56 2.42 5.24 9.27
CA TRP A 56 2.72 4.90 7.89
C TRP A 56 3.44 3.57 7.83
N LEU A 57 3.10 2.80 6.79
CA LEU A 57 3.60 1.47 6.50
C LEU A 57 4.25 1.47 5.14
N GLY A 58 5.51 1.09 5.06
CA GLY A 58 6.30 0.96 3.85
C GLY A 58 6.53 -0.50 3.54
N TYR A 59 6.14 -0.92 2.33
CA TYR A 59 6.23 -2.29 1.87
C TYR A 59 7.25 -2.44 0.75
N ASP A 60 7.99 -3.53 0.83
CA ASP A 60 8.78 -4.07 -0.26
C ASP A 60 7.87 -4.99 -1.08
N LEU A 61 7.51 -4.55 -2.30
CA LEU A 61 6.59 -5.33 -3.14
C LEU A 61 7.24 -6.57 -3.74
N GLU A 62 8.57 -6.64 -3.81
CA GLU A 62 9.28 -7.80 -4.36
C GLU A 62 9.40 -8.92 -3.32
N ARG A 63 9.45 -8.57 -2.04
CA ARG A 63 9.53 -9.56 -0.94
C ARG A 63 8.19 -9.86 -0.27
N ALA A 64 7.14 -9.13 -0.62
CA ALA A 64 5.85 -9.19 0.08
C ALA A 64 5.98 -8.93 1.58
N THR A 65 6.84 -7.98 1.97
CA THR A 65 7.10 -7.67 3.39
C THR A 65 6.84 -6.22 3.70
N LEU A 66 6.39 -5.96 4.92
CA LEU A 66 6.50 -4.63 5.52
C LEU A 66 7.98 -4.44 5.86
N TYR A 67 8.63 -3.47 5.24
CA TYR A 67 10.04 -3.18 5.53
C TYR A 67 10.19 -2.00 6.49
N LYS A 68 9.17 -1.15 6.64
CA LYS A 68 9.23 -0.01 7.56
C LYS A 68 7.87 0.38 8.11
N ALA A 69 7.82 0.73 9.38
CA ALA A 69 6.70 1.45 9.96
C ALA A 69 7.22 2.70 10.69
N TRP A 70 6.54 3.82 10.53
CA TRP A 70 6.93 5.07 11.17
C TRP A 70 5.72 5.93 11.53
N ARG A 71 5.93 6.81 12.51
CA ARG A 71 4.96 7.83 12.91
C ARG A 71 5.37 9.18 12.34
N ALA A 72 4.50 9.78 11.54
CA ALA A 72 4.68 11.12 11.00
C ALA A 72 4.75 12.16 12.14
N PRO A 73 5.50 13.26 11.97
CA PRO A 73 5.42 14.38 12.90
C PRO A 73 4.02 14.99 12.90
N GLU A 74 3.64 15.56 14.04
CA GLU A 74 2.33 16.21 14.20
C GLU A 74 2.09 17.27 13.10
N ASN A 75 0.92 17.19 12.45
CA ASN A 75 0.49 18.10 11.39
C ASN A 75 1.46 18.18 10.19
N LYS A 76 2.29 17.16 9.98
CA LYS A 76 3.20 17.06 8.82
C LYS A 76 2.95 15.77 8.05
N SER A 77 3.26 15.80 6.75
CA SER A 77 3.27 14.59 5.93
C SER A 77 4.32 13.60 6.45
N GLY A 78 3.96 12.31 6.51
CA GLY A 78 4.90 11.23 6.80
C GLY A 78 5.82 10.90 5.62
N LEU A 79 5.59 11.53 4.47
CA LEU A 79 6.37 11.36 3.26
C LEU A 79 6.87 12.72 2.75
N LYS A 80 8.13 12.76 2.32
CA LYS A 80 8.72 13.91 1.62
C LYS A 80 9.43 13.42 0.37
N GLY A 81 9.15 13.99 -0.79
CA GLY A 81 9.72 13.52 -2.05
C GLY A 81 10.14 14.61 -3.02
N SER A 82 10.83 14.14 -4.06
CA SER A 82 11.13 14.86 -5.29
C SER A 82 10.97 13.88 -6.45
N GLY A 83 10.03 14.14 -7.36
CA GLY A 83 9.72 13.21 -8.46
C GLY A 83 9.20 11.85 -7.98
N PHE A 84 9.81 10.76 -8.49
CA PHE A 84 9.41 9.38 -8.21
C PHE A 84 10.07 8.75 -6.97
N VAL A 85 10.81 9.55 -6.19
CA VAL A 85 11.51 9.09 -4.99
C VAL A 85 10.96 9.83 -3.76
N MET A 86 10.44 9.06 -2.81
CA MET A 86 9.96 9.53 -1.52
C MET A 86 10.91 9.09 -0.41
N ARG A 87 10.94 9.86 0.67
CA ARG A 87 11.57 9.50 1.93
C ARG A 87 10.53 9.49 3.04
N SER A 88 10.65 8.53 3.94
CA SER A 88 9.89 8.54 5.19
C SER A 88 10.37 9.70 6.08
N VAL A 89 9.42 10.34 6.76
CA VAL A 89 9.68 11.44 7.68
C VAL A 89 8.96 11.16 8.99
N GLY A 90 9.69 11.20 10.10
CA GLY A 90 9.15 11.02 11.44
C GLY A 90 9.92 10.00 12.26
N GLN A 91 9.26 9.43 13.27
CA GLN A 91 9.85 8.44 14.16
C GLN A 91 9.70 7.04 13.56
N THR A 92 10.82 6.40 13.20
CA THR A 92 10.82 4.99 12.82
C THR A 92 10.43 4.13 14.03
N LEU A 93 9.41 3.29 13.86
CA LEU A 93 8.91 2.35 14.86
C LEU A 93 9.36 0.93 14.56
N TYR A 94 9.55 0.61 13.28
CA TYR A 94 10.06 -0.65 12.79
C TYR A 94 10.80 -0.42 11.47
N GLU A 95 11.90 -1.14 11.26
CA GLU A 95 12.63 -1.16 9.99
C GLU A 95 13.31 -2.52 9.83
N ASP A 96 13.05 -3.19 8.70
CA ASP A 96 13.70 -4.42 8.28
C ASP A 96 14.65 -4.12 7.11
N LYS A 97 15.95 -4.28 7.39
CA LYS A 97 17.04 -4.14 6.42
C LYS A 97 17.60 -5.49 5.94
N SER A 98 17.05 -6.59 6.42
CA SER A 98 17.44 -7.92 5.98
C SER A 98 16.93 -8.19 4.56
N ASN A 99 17.44 -9.25 3.94
CA ASN A 99 16.90 -9.81 2.70
C ASN A 99 16.04 -11.07 2.98
N GLU A 100 15.62 -11.27 4.23
CA GLU A 100 14.77 -12.40 4.59
C GLU A 100 13.41 -12.29 3.90
N THR A 101 12.86 -13.44 3.53
CA THR A 101 11.58 -13.55 2.84
C THR A 101 10.71 -14.63 3.49
N TRP A 102 9.48 -14.73 3.01
CA TRP A 102 8.54 -15.78 3.39
C TRP A 102 9.12 -17.16 3.10
N ARG A 103 8.80 -18.13 3.97
CA ARG A 103 9.22 -19.52 3.78
C ARG A 103 8.01 -20.43 3.82
N PHE A 104 7.92 -21.34 2.86
CA PHE A 104 6.87 -22.35 2.84
C PHE A 104 7.41 -23.66 3.40
N GLN A 105 6.71 -24.25 4.37
CA GLN A 105 7.00 -25.57 4.91
C GLN A 105 5.91 -26.54 4.50
N HIS A 106 6.30 -27.69 3.94
CA HIS A 106 5.37 -28.74 3.51
C HIS A 106 6.12 -30.07 3.45
N ASN A 107 5.47 -31.15 3.92
CA ASN A 107 6.12 -32.46 4.09
C ASN A 107 7.46 -32.41 4.83
N GLY A 108 7.59 -31.55 5.85
CA GLY A 108 8.81 -31.39 6.65
C GLY A 108 9.96 -30.64 5.97
N ASN A 109 9.82 -30.24 4.70
CA ASN A 109 10.83 -29.49 3.96
C ASN A 109 10.51 -27.99 3.96
N THR A 110 11.54 -27.16 4.03
CA THR A 110 11.40 -25.71 3.82
C THR A 110 11.77 -25.37 2.39
N MET A 111 10.86 -24.73 1.66
CA MET A 111 11.01 -24.36 0.26
C MET A 111 11.13 -22.83 0.11
N PRO A 112 12.01 -22.36 -0.80
CA PRO A 112 12.03 -20.95 -1.18
C PRO A 112 10.77 -20.60 -1.98
N LEU A 113 10.43 -19.32 -1.98
CA LEU A 113 9.29 -18.78 -2.72
C LEU A 113 9.77 -17.76 -3.75
N ASP A 114 9.25 -17.87 -4.97
CA ASP A 114 9.30 -16.79 -5.97
C ASP A 114 8.06 -15.91 -5.79
N ILE A 115 8.27 -14.61 -5.59
CA ILE A 115 7.23 -13.68 -5.13
C ILE A 115 6.92 -12.69 -6.23
N ARG A 116 5.63 -12.54 -6.53
CA ARG A 116 5.13 -11.56 -7.49
C ARG A 116 3.99 -10.76 -6.91
N TYR A 117 4.15 -9.44 -6.85
CA TYR A 117 3.06 -8.54 -6.48
C TYR A 117 1.96 -8.52 -7.54
N LEU A 118 0.72 -8.74 -7.11
CA LEU A 118 -0.47 -8.78 -7.96
C LEU A 118 -1.21 -7.44 -7.98
N GLY A 119 -1.09 -6.64 -6.93
CA GLY A 119 -1.68 -5.30 -6.89
C GLY A 119 -2.18 -4.90 -5.50
N CYS A 120 -2.76 -3.71 -5.45
CA CYS A 120 -3.47 -3.20 -4.29
C CYS A 120 -4.82 -2.66 -4.71
N SER A 121 -5.82 -2.86 -3.86
CA SER A 121 -7.15 -2.27 -3.99
C SER A 121 -7.52 -1.51 -2.73
N GLN A 122 -8.21 -0.38 -2.91
CA GLN A 122 -8.86 0.33 -1.80
C GLN A 122 -10.27 -0.25 -1.63
N ARG A 123 -10.61 -0.63 -0.39
CA ARG A 123 -11.93 -1.12 0.02
C ARG A 123 -12.47 -0.21 1.12
N GLU A 124 -13.72 -0.41 1.49
CA GLU A 124 -14.31 0.30 2.62
C GLU A 124 -13.55 -0.06 3.91
N GLY A 125 -12.84 0.93 4.47
CA GLY A 125 -12.13 0.80 5.75
C GLY A 125 -10.75 0.15 5.70
N TYR A 126 -10.28 -0.38 4.56
CA TYR A 126 -8.95 -0.99 4.45
C TYR A 126 -8.36 -0.93 3.04
N PHE A 127 -7.04 -1.05 2.96
CA PHE A 127 -6.33 -1.38 1.72
C PHE A 127 -6.04 -2.88 1.69
N GLU A 128 -6.24 -3.54 0.55
CA GLU A 128 -5.86 -4.93 0.36
C GLU A 128 -4.69 -5.02 -0.61
N LEU A 129 -3.62 -5.69 -0.21
CA LEU A 129 -2.48 -6.02 -1.04
C LEU A 129 -2.49 -7.52 -1.33
N GLN A 130 -2.06 -7.90 -2.53
CA GLN A 130 -2.03 -9.29 -2.97
C GLN A 130 -0.69 -9.64 -3.60
N TRP A 131 -0.20 -10.85 -3.30
CA TRP A 131 0.99 -11.44 -3.91
C TRP A 131 0.75 -12.89 -4.29
N GLU A 132 1.38 -13.30 -5.38
CA GLU A 132 1.55 -14.70 -5.77
C GLU A 132 2.87 -15.21 -5.18
N LEU A 133 2.82 -16.34 -4.47
CA LEU A 133 3.99 -17.01 -3.91
C LEU A 133 4.13 -18.39 -4.58
N LYS A 134 5.08 -18.51 -5.50
CA LYS A 134 5.31 -19.76 -6.23
C LYS A 134 6.34 -20.63 -5.52
N TYR A 135 6.07 -21.92 -5.46
CA TYR A 135 6.99 -22.96 -5.01
C TYR A 135 6.91 -24.13 -5.99
N ASP A 136 7.97 -24.93 -6.14
CA ASP A 136 8.06 -26.11 -7.03
C ASP A 136 6.98 -26.18 -8.15
N LYS A 137 5.85 -26.84 -7.89
CA LYS A 137 4.73 -27.02 -8.84
C LYS A 137 3.42 -26.32 -8.42
N GLY A 138 3.45 -25.48 -7.40
CA GLY A 138 2.27 -24.86 -6.82
C GLY A 138 2.37 -23.35 -6.68
N ILE A 139 1.22 -22.76 -6.38
CA ILE A 139 1.06 -21.32 -6.20
C ILE A 139 0.20 -21.11 -4.97
N LEU A 140 0.66 -20.24 -4.08
CA LEU A 140 -0.13 -19.69 -2.98
C LEU A 140 -0.48 -18.24 -3.34
N THR A 141 -1.59 -17.74 -2.81
CA THR A 141 -1.92 -16.31 -2.91
C THR A 141 -1.93 -15.72 -1.50
N LEU A 142 -1.05 -14.76 -1.26
CA LEU A 142 -0.97 -14.03 0.00
C LEU A 142 -1.81 -12.77 -0.10
N HIS A 143 -2.75 -12.61 0.82
CA HIS A 143 -3.56 -11.42 0.98
C HIS A 143 -3.16 -10.72 2.27
N GLU A 144 -2.97 -9.41 2.20
CA GLU A 144 -2.76 -8.58 3.40
C GLU A 144 -3.73 -7.40 3.39
N ARG A 145 -4.46 -7.22 4.50
CA ARG A 145 -5.32 -6.07 4.74
C ARG A 145 -4.65 -5.10 5.71
N VAL A 146 -4.65 -3.83 5.32
CA VAL A 146 -4.22 -2.70 6.14
C VAL A 146 -5.46 -1.88 6.50
N PRO A 147 -6.01 -2.04 7.71
CA PRO A 147 -7.12 -1.21 8.17
C PRO A 147 -6.74 0.27 8.15
N MET A 148 -7.60 1.14 7.65
CA MET A 148 -7.35 2.59 7.63
C MET A 148 -7.49 3.22 9.02
N SER A 149 -8.29 2.62 9.91
CA SER A 149 -8.54 3.12 11.27
C SER A 149 -8.53 1.96 12.28
N PRO A 150 -7.36 1.34 12.52
CA PRO A 150 -7.25 0.22 13.46
C PRO A 150 -7.41 0.69 14.92
N LYS A 151 -7.81 -0.24 15.80
CA LYS A 151 -7.80 -0.01 17.25
C LYS A 151 -6.38 0.07 17.83
N ASN A 152 -5.45 -0.68 17.24
CA ASN A 152 -4.04 -0.67 17.59
C ASN A 152 -3.26 0.18 16.60
N PRO A 153 -2.23 0.93 17.02
CA PRO A 153 -1.55 1.92 16.17
C PRO A 153 -1.00 1.34 14.87
N ILE A 154 -0.52 0.09 14.93
CA ILE A 154 -0.09 -0.64 13.74
C ILE A 154 -0.63 -2.07 13.78
N ALA A 155 -1.63 -2.33 12.93
CA ALA A 155 -2.29 -3.62 12.82
C ALA A 155 -2.54 -3.98 11.36
N ARG A 156 -2.42 -5.26 11.04
CA ARG A 156 -2.58 -5.82 9.71
C ARG A 156 -3.28 -7.16 9.83
N GLU A 157 -4.03 -7.55 8.82
CA GLU A 157 -4.60 -8.90 8.74
C GLU A 157 -3.98 -9.61 7.55
N ILE A 158 -3.69 -10.89 7.70
CA ILE A 158 -3.02 -11.67 6.67
C ILE A 158 -3.69 -13.01 6.48
N HIS A 159 -3.74 -13.46 5.24
CA HIS A 159 -4.42 -14.67 4.83
C HIS A 159 -3.69 -15.29 3.64
N VAL A 160 -3.72 -16.61 3.55
CA VAL A 160 -3.12 -17.35 2.44
C VAL A 160 -4.12 -18.33 1.84
N ASP A 161 -4.33 -18.21 0.53
CA ASP A 161 -5.13 -19.13 -0.26
C ASP A 161 -4.29 -20.29 -0.80
N SER A 162 -4.96 -21.41 -1.09
CA SER A 162 -4.37 -22.61 -1.71
C SER A 162 -3.26 -23.28 -0.91
N LEU A 163 -3.24 -23.08 0.41
CA LEU A 163 -2.31 -23.78 1.31
C LEU A 163 -2.69 -25.27 1.42
N PRO A 164 -1.76 -26.22 1.16
CA PRO A 164 -2.00 -27.64 1.42
C PRO A 164 -2.31 -27.90 2.90
N SER A 165 -3.04 -28.98 3.20
CA SER A 165 -3.49 -29.29 4.58
C SER A 165 -2.35 -29.51 5.60
N ASP A 166 -1.18 -29.92 5.13
CA ASP A 166 0.05 -30.08 5.92
C ASP A 166 1.06 -28.94 5.67
N GLY A 167 0.65 -27.92 4.91
CA GLY A 167 1.46 -26.76 4.55
C GLY A 167 1.42 -25.68 5.63
N GLN A 168 2.52 -24.95 5.77
CA GLN A 168 2.61 -23.78 6.62
C GLN A 168 3.40 -22.67 5.93
N LEU A 169 2.89 -21.45 6.01
CA LEU A 169 3.59 -20.27 5.53
C LEU A 169 4.16 -19.49 6.72
N LEU A 170 5.49 -19.38 6.79
CA LEU A 170 6.21 -18.74 7.88
C LEU A 170 6.58 -17.31 7.52
N LEU A 171 6.30 -16.40 8.45
CA LEU A 171 6.73 -15.00 8.37
C LEU A 171 8.26 -14.92 8.22
N PRO A 172 8.80 -13.88 7.56
CA PRO A 172 10.22 -13.56 7.62
C PRO A 172 10.73 -13.43 9.06
N ALA A 173 11.96 -13.85 9.33
CA ALA A 173 12.50 -13.91 10.70
C ALA A 173 12.46 -12.55 11.45
N PRO A 174 12.76 -11.39 10.83
CA PRO A 174 12.59 -10.09 11.50
C PRO A 174 11.14 -9.80 11.86
N MET A 175 10.19 -10.22 11.02
CA MET A 175 8.76 -10.06 11.30
C MET A 175 8.32 -10.93 12.47
N GLN A 176 8.79 -12.18 12.59
CA GLN A 176 8.48 -13.03 13.75
C GLN A 176 8.90 -12.38 15.08
N LYS A 177 10.02 -11.65 15.08
CA LYS A 177 10.58 -10.96 16.25
C LYS A 177 9.84 -9.67 16.59
N ALA A 178 9.32 -8.92 15.61
CA ALA A 178 8.69 -7.63 15.84
C ALA A 178 7.16 -7.70 15.95
N TRP A 179 6.54 -8.79 15.49
CA TRP A 179 5.08 -8.91 15.36
C TRP A 179 4.56 -10.14 16.11
N LYS A 180 3.38 -9.98 16.71
CA LYS A 180 2.54 -11.07 17.22
C LYS A 180 1.60 -11.48 16.09
N LEU A 181 1.62 -12.76 15.73
CA LEU A 181 0.65 -13.38 14.85
C LEU A 181 -0.41 -14.05 15.72
N ALA A 182 -1.69 -13.79 15.47
CA ALA A 182 -2.78 -14.40 16.20
C ALA A 182 -3.90 -14.84 15.25
N THR A 183 -4.63 -15.90 15.60
CA THR A 183 -5.84 -16.33 14.87
C THR A 183 -6.97 -15.33 15.07
N ALA A 184 -8.07 -15.49 14.32
CA ALA A 184 -9.30 -14.69 14.53
C ALA A 184 -9.88 -14.79 15.95
N LYS A 185 -9.55 -15.86 16.69
CA LYS A 185 -9.95 -16.06 18.09
C LYS A 185 -9.01 -15.36 19.09
N GLY A 186 -7.88 -14.82 18.62
CA GLY A 186 -6.85 -14.20 19.45
C GLY A 186 -5.77 -15.17 19.95
N ASP A 187 -5.80 -16.44 19.52
CA ASP A 187 -4.78 -17.42 19.90
C ASP A 187 -3.46 -17.11 19.20
N SER A 188 -2.34 -17.15 19.92
CA SER A 188 -1.03 -16.95 19.32
C SER A 188 -0.72 -18.02 18.26
N ALA A 189 -0.19 -17.60 17.13
CA ALA A 189 0.26 -18.47 16.04
C ALA A 189 1.74 -18.19 15.71
N SER A 190 2.42 -19.17 15.14
CA SER A 190 3.81 -19.05 14.65
C SER A 190 3.92 -19.05 13.12
N SER A 191 2.86 -19.49 12.43
CA SER A 191 2.75 -19.60 10.97
C SER A 191 1.28 -19.49 10.55
N LEU A 192 1.05 -19.28 9.25
CA LEU A 192 -0.26 -19.44 8.63
C LEU A 192 -0.41 -20.90 8.23
N SER A 193 -1.44 -21.58 8.72
CA SER A 193 -1.64 -23.02 8.53
C SER A 193 -2.99 -23.38 7.93
N ASP A 194 -3.82 -22.38 7.66
CA ASP A 194 -5.14 -22.53 7.05
C ASP A 194 -5.55 -21.26 6.29
N ALA A 195 -6.75 -21.31 5.70
CA ALA A 195 -7.36 -20.24 4.93
C ALA A 195 -8.11 -19.22 5.80
N GLN A 196 -7.81 -19.09 7.10
CA GLN A 196 -8.39 -18.03 7.94
C GLN A 196 -7.59 -16.73 7.83
N TRP A 197 -8.19 -15.65 8.31
CA TRP A 197 -7.48 -14.40 8.53
C TRP A 197 -6.77 -14.43 9.89
N TYR A 198 -5.50 -14.09 9.87
CA TYR A 198 -4.67 -13.92 11.06
C TYR A 198 -4.39 -12.44 11.28
N GLN A 199 -4.29 -12.02 12.54
CA GLN A 199 -3.91 -10.66 12.90
C GLN A 199 -2.41 -10.57 13.15
N LEU A 200 -1.79 -9.54 12.58
CA LEU A 200 -0.43 -9.11 12.84
C LEU A 200 -0.45 -7.77 13.57
N THR A 201 -0.01 -7.78 14.83
CA THR A 201 0.14 -6.57 15.64
C THR A 201 1.57 -6.42 16.12
N THR A 202 2.06 -5.19 16.28
CA THR A 202 3.37 -4.95 16.88
C THR A 202 3.47 -5.55 18.29
N ARG A 203 4.64 -6.07 18.66
CA ARG A 203 4.86 -6.69 19.98
C ARG A 203 4.84 -5.71 21.14
#